data_AF-A0A9E9C9G7-F1
#
_entry.id   AF-A0A9E9C9G7-F1
#
_cell.length_a   1.000
_cell.length_b   1.000
_cell.length_c   1.000
_cell.angle_alpha   90.00
_cell.angle_beta   90.00
_cell.angle_gamma   90.00
#
_symmetry.space_group_name_H-M   'P 1'
#
loop_
_entity.id
_entity.type
_entity.pdbx_description
1 polymer ?
#
loop_
_entity_poly.entity_id
_entity_poly.type
_entity_poly.pdbx_seq_one_letter_code
_entity_poly.pdbx_strand_id
1 'polypeptide(L)'
;MQLSTFSESHHPLVVALNHHSDRDLLTLFQRHPDRGKYFVAIFCRYAPIVHALIRHSVRSSVQADYLFAVIWRHIYYELGGLNLHEQSPDGKPNTLQNWLIHVSAVCINRVALPPVEQIHYSLQKASPPLWCYLEQALGRLHPVQRLIVLMAQTFHWSATRIAAYLQAEGEYFNVQEVNQQLQAAYQALEEVLPDDIRQIYLDPPQPEPDQSEPITSTLNASPDNAPITTPAFSFKSLEPIFE
;
A
#
# COMPACT_ATOMS: atom_id res chain seq x y z
N MET A 1 16.30 -14.55 5.25
CA MET A 1 14.87 -14.26 5.46
C MET A 1 14.11 -14.76 4.25
N GLN A 2 13.03 -15.51 4.48
CA GLN A 2 12.12 -15.99 3.43
C GLN A 2 11.52 -14.79 2.69
N LEU A 3 11.18 -14.97 1.41
CA LEU A 3 10.29 -14.05 0.73
C LEU A 3 9.03 -13.92 1.59
N SER A 4 8.78 -12.71 2.10
CA SER A 4 7.49 -12.40 2.70
C SER A 4 6.45 -12.61 1.61
N THR A 5 5.68 -13.70 1.72
CA THR A 5 4.52 -13.88 0.85
C THR A 5 3.54 -12.80 1.24
N PHE A 6 3.43 -11.78 0.39
CA PHE A 6 2.53 -10.65 0.57
C PHE A 6 1.09 -11.16 0.74
N SER A 7 0.35 -10.66 1.74
CA SER A 7 -1.01 -11.14 2.01
C SER A 7 -1.93 -10.89 0.82
N GLU A 8 -1.72 -9.80 0.08
CA GLU A 8 -2.46 -9.47 -1.13
C GLU A 8 -2.37 -10.54 -2.23
N SER A 9 -1.33 -11.38 -2.27
CA SER A 9 -1.21 -12.42 -3.31
C SER A 9 -2.27 -13.50 -3.21
N HIS A 10 -2.87 -13.67 -2.02
CA HIS A 10 -3.94 -14.64 -1.77
C HIS A 10 -5.33 -14.01 -1.86
N HIS A 11 -5.42 -12.69 -2.07
CA HIS A 11 -6.69 -12.01 -2.11
C HIS A 11 -7.52 -12.46 -3.34
N PRO A 12 -8.84 -12.75 -3.21
CA PRO A 12 -9.65 -13.25 -4.32
C PRO A 12 -9.60 -12.38 -5.58
N LEU A 13 -9.58 -11.04 -5.43
CA LEU A 13 -9.46 -10.11 -6.54
C LEU A 13 -8.14 -10.21 -7.31
N VAL A 14 -7.05 -10.61 -6.63
CA VAL A 14 -5.73 -10.78 -7.23
C VAL A 14 -5.61 -12.17 -7.85
N VAL A 15 -6.06 -13.21 -7.13
CA VAL A 15 -6.06 -14.60 -7.62
C VAL A 15 -6.88 -14.75 -8.90
N ALA A 16 -8.03 -14.07 -8.98
CA ALA A 16 -8.88 -14.04 -10.18
C ALA A 16 -8.13 -13.55 -11.43
N LEU A 17 -7.03 -12.79 -11.28
CA LEU A 17 -6.26 -12.22 -12.38
C LEU A 17 -5.09 -13.10 -12.84
N ASN A 18 -4.83 -14.23 -12.19
CA ASN A 18 -3.69 -15.11 -12.50
C ASN A 18 -3.70 -15.66 -13.92
N HIS A 19 -4.88 -15.81 -14.53
CA HIS A 19 -5.04 -16.32 -15.89
C HIS A 19 -4.69 -15.30 -16.99
N HIS A 20 -4.57 -14.01 -16.66
CA HIS A 20 -4.22 -12.97 -17.63
C HIS A 20 -2.74 -12.99 -17.99
N SER A 21 -2.44 -12.76 -19.26
CA SER A 21 -1.07 -12.54 -19.73
C SER A 21 -0.51 -11.21 -19.21
N ASP A 22 0.80 -11.06 -19.22
CA ASP A 22 1.47 -9.82 -18.77
C ASP A 22 1.02 -8.59 -19.59
N ARG A 23 0.79 -8.79 -20.89
CA ARG A 23 0.28 -7.76 -21.80
C ARG A 23 -1.16 -7.38 -21.43
N ASP A 24 -2.00 -8.35 -21.11
CA ASP A 24 -3.39 -8.08 -20.74
C ASP A 24 -3.44 -7.35 -19.40
N LEU A 25 -2.65 -7.75 -18.41
CA LEU A 25 -2.55 -7.05 -17.12
C LEU A 25 -2.08 -5.62 -17.27
N LEU A 26 -1.04 -5.39 -18.08
CA LEU A 26 -0.56 -4.03 -18.36
C LEU A 26 -1.63 -3.19 -19.06
N THR A 27 -2.30 -3.77 -20.05
CA THR A 27 -3.38 -3.08 -20.78
C THR A 27 -4.54 -2.73 -19.86
N LEU A 28 -4.93 -3.65 -18.96
CA LEU A 28 -5.99 -3.42 -17.98
C LEU A 28 -5.60 -2.33 -16.96
N PHE A 29 -4.36 -2.37 -16.45
CA PHE A 29 -3.82 -1.33 -15.60
C PHE A 29 -3.88 0.06 -16.26
N GLN A 30 -3.45 0.16 -17.52
CA GLN A 30 -3.43 1.43 -18.26
C GLN A 30 -4.84 1.94 -18.61
N ARG A 31 -5.80 1.05 -18.89
CA ARG A 31 -7.16 1.42 -19.29
C ARG A 31 -8.11 1.70 -18.13
N HIS A 32 -7.81 1.17 -16.94
CA HIS A 32 -8.64 1.29 -15.75
C HIS A 32 -7.84 1.88 -14.58
N PRO A 33 -7.47 3.17 -14.64
CA PRO A 33 -6.73 3.83 -13.56
C PRO A 33 -7.52 3.92 -12.25
N ASP A 34 -8.84 3.72 -12.30
CA ASP A 34 -9.75 3.62 -11.15
C ASP A 34 -9.69 2.26 -10.44
N ARG A 35 -8.97 1.28 -10.99
CA ARG A 35 -8.88 -0.10 -10.45
C ARG A 35 -7.46 -0.46 -10.09
N GLY A 36 -7.17 -0.52 -8.80
CA GLY A 36 -5.82 -0.77 -8.34
C GLY A 36 -5.38 -2.23 -8.35
N LYS A 37 -6.31 -3.19 -8.42
CA LYS A 37 -6.03 -4.63 -8.41
C LYS A 37 -5.09 -5.10 -9.52
N TYR A 38 -5.08 -4.41 -10.66
CA TYR A 38 -4.21 -4.77 -11.78
C TYR A 38 -2.74 -4.50 -11.44
N PHE A 39 -2.45 -3.37 -10.79
CA PHE A 39 -1.10 -3.10 -10.30
C PHE A 39 -0.71 -4.08 -9.19
N VAL A 40 -1.63 -4.37 -8.26
CA VAL A 40 -1.39 -5.36 -7.20
C VAL A 40 -1.06 -6.74 -7.80
N ALA A 41 -1.77 -7.18 -8.85
CA ALA A 41 -1.50 -8.44 -9.52
C ALA A 41 -0.12 -8.46 -10.21
N ILE A 42 0.26 -7.38 -10.90
CA ILE A 42 1.59 -7.22 -11.48
C ILE A 42 2.66 -7.28 -10.37
N PHE A 43 2.43 -6.56 -9.28
CA PHE A 43 3.30 -6.58 -8.11
C PHE A 43 3.47 -7.98 -7.55
N CYS A 44 2.39 -8.69 -7.21
CA CYS A 44 2.47 -10.05 -6.65
C CYS A 44 3.21 -11.03 -7.57
N ARG A 45 3.03 -10.90 -8.90
CA ARG A 45 3.69 -11.76 -9.89
C ARG A 45 5.20 -11.54 -9.96
N TYR A 46 5.66 -10.29 -9.84
CA TYR A 46 7.06 -9.93 -10.10
C TYR A 46 7.86 -9.45 -8.90
N ALA A 47 7.22 -9.23 -7.75
CA ALA A 47 7.87 -8.90 -6.49
C ALA A 47 9.05 -9.83 -6.20
N PRO A 48 8.97 -11.16 -6.43
CA PRO A 48 10.11 -12.03 -6.19
C PRO A 48 11.34 -11.75 -7.06
N ILE A 49 11.13 -11.37 -8.32
CA ILE A 49 12.21 -11.04 -9.26
C ILE A 49 12.90 -9.75 -8.81
N VAL A 50 12.12 -8.70 -8.54
CA VAL A 50 12.66 -7.40 -8.11
C VAL A 50 13.38 -7.53 -6.77
N HIS A 51 12.79 -8.26 -5.82
CA HIS A 51 13.40 -8.52 -4.52
C HIS A 51 14.73 -9.28 -4.63
N ALA A 52 14.82 -10.28 -5.53
CA ALA A 52 16.06 -11.01 -5.78
C ALA A 52 17.18 -10.10 -6.31
N LEU A 53 16.86 -9.15 -7.20
CA LEU A 53 17.85 -8.19 -7.72
C LEU A 53 18.39 -7.28 -6.61
N ILE A 54 17.52 -6.82 -5.71
CA ILE A 54 17.88 -5.89 -4.63
C ILE A 54 18.69 -6.57 -3.54
N ARG A 55 18.37 -7.82 -3.21
CA ARG A 55 19.02 -8.57 -2.10
C ARG A 55 20.55 -8.63 -2.24
N HIS A 56 21.07 -8.58 -3.46
CA HIS A 56 22.51 -8.61 -3.71
C HIS A 56 23.16 -7.21 -3.76
N SER A 57 22.35 -6.15 -3.77
CA SER A 57 22.81 -4.77 -3.92
C SER A 57 22.99 -4.01 -2.61
N VAL A 58 22.30 -4.41 -1.53
CA VAL A 58 22.30 -3.69 -0.25
C VAL A 58 22.55 -4.65 0.92
N ARG A 59 23.32 -4.21 1.93
CA ARG A 59 23.69 -5.03 3.10
C ARG A 59 22.66 -4.96 4.24
N SER A 60 21.99 -3.82 4.41
CA SER A 60 20.98 -3.62 5.45
C SER A 60 19.60 -4.07 4.95
N SER A 61 18.89 -4.86 5.74
CA SER A 61 17.52 -5.29 5.41
C SER A 61 16.55 -4.10 5.34
N VAL A 62 16.69 -3.13 6.24
CA VAL A 62 15.82 -1.94 6.26
C VAL A 62 16.02 -1.10 5.00
N GLN A 63 17.26 -0.92 4.56
CA GLN A 63 17.55 -0.22 3.30
C GLN A 63 17.12 -1.04 2.07
N ALA A 64 17.20 -2.36 2.12
CA ALA A 64 16.71 -3.22 1.04
C ALA A 64 15.20 -3.12 0.89
N ASP A 65 14.45 -3.15 2.00
CA ASP A 65 13.00 -2.98 2.01
C ASP A 65 12.60 -1.58 1.49
N TYR A 66 13.29 -0.53 1.95
CA TYR A 66 13.07 0.82 1.45
C TYR A 66 13.38 0.96 -0.04
N LEU A 67 14.54 0.44 -0.50
CA LEU A 67 14.88 0.43 -1.93
C LEU A 67 13.84 -0.32 -2.75
N PHE A 68 13.34 -1.45 -2.23
CA PHE A 68 12.29 -2.23 -2.88
C PHE A 68 11.02 -1.42 -3.09
N ALA A 69 10.57 -0.70 -2.06
CA ALA A 69 9.42 0.20 -2.17
C ALA A 69 9.66 1.35 -3.15
N VAL A 70 10.83 2.00 -3.10
CA VAL A 70 11.18 3.11 -4.00
C VAL A 70 11.22 2.64 -5.46
N ILE A 71 11.77 1.46 -5.73
CA ILE A 71 11.79 0.87 -7.08
C ILE A 71 10.39 0.58 -7.57
N TRP A 72 9.53 -0.02 -6.74
CA TRP A 72 8.14 -0.29 -7.11
C TRP A 72 7.31 0.98 -7.31
N ARG A 73 7.59 2.04 -6.54
CA ARG A 73 7.01 3.37 -6.78
C ARG A 73 7.43 3.90 -8.15
N HIS A 74 8.70 3.80 -8.51
CA HIS A 74 9.16 4.22 -9.83
C HIS A 74 8.52 3.37 -10.95
N ILE A 75 8.48 2.04 -10.78
CA ILE A 75 7.79 1.12 -11.69
C ILE A 75 6.33 1.53 -11.88
N TYR A 76 5.61 1.84 -10.81
CA TYR A 76 4.20 2.24 -10.86
C TYR A 76 3.98 3.42 -11.83
N TYR A 77 4.79 4.47 -11.71
CA TYR A 77 4.67 5.66 -12.56
C TYR A 77 5.06 5.36 -14.02
N GLU A 78 6.11 4.57 -14.25
CA GLU A 78 6.57 4.23 -15.60
C GLU A 78 5.62 3.27 -16.34
N LEU A 79 4.93 2.36 -15.62
CA LEU A 79 3.98 1.42 -16.20
C LEU A 79 2.84 2.13 -16.95
N GLY A 80 2.47 3.35 -16.54
CA GLY A 80 1.41 4.13 -17.19
C GLY A 80 1.72 4.49 -18.65
N GLY A 81 2.99 4.65 -19.00
CA GLY A 81 3.45 4.97 -20.36
C GLY A 81 4.10 3.81 -21.10
N LEU A 82 4.22 2.63 -20.46
CA LEU A 82 4.98 1.50 -21.02
C LEU A 82 4.30 0.92 -22.26
N ASN A 83 5.07 0.83 -23.35
CA ASN A 83 4.65 0.17 -24.58
C ASN A 83 5.48 -1.10 -24.84
N LEU A 84 4.88 -2.28 -24.65
CA LEU A 84 5.53 -3.56 -24.93
C LEU A 84 5.56 -3.92 -26.43
N HIS A 85 4.98 -3.11 -27.32
CA HIS A 85 5.00 -3.35 -28.77
C HIS A 85 6.28 -2.84 -29.42
N GLU A 86 7.01 -1.98 -28.72
CA GLU A 86 8.31 -1.51 -29.18
C GLU A 86 9.32 -2.64 -29.03
N GLN A 87 9.96 -2.98 -30.15
CA GLN A 87 11.06 -3.95 -30.14
C GLN A 87 12.23 -3.34 -29.39
N SER A 88 12.84 -4.14 -28.51
CA SER A 88 14.13 -3.76 -27.92
C SER A 88 15.16 -3.49 -29.03
N PRO A 89 16.18 -2.64 -28.79
CA PRO A 89 17.28 -2.41 -29.74
C PRO A 89 17.93 -3.71 -30.23
N ASP A 90 17.86 -4.77 -29.42
CA ASP A 90 18.41 -6.10 -29.69
C ASP A 90 17.46 -7.02 -30.47
N GLY A 91 16.32 -6.52 -30.97
CA GLY A 91 15.35 -7.28 -31.77
C GLY A 91 14.56 -8.34 -30.98
N LYS A 92 14.71 -8.41 -29.66
CA LYS A 92 13.94 -9.31 -28.80
C LYS A 92 12.58 -8.71 -28.43
N PRO A 93 11.52 -9.54 -28.32
CA PRO A 93 10.24 -9.06 -27.81
C PRO A 93 10.43 -8.47 -26.42
N ASN A 94 9.95 -7.25 -26.22
CA ASN A 94 10.01 -6.55 -24.95
C ASN A 94 8.97 -7.18 -24.01
N THR A 95 9.41 -8.08 -23.13
CA THR A 95 8.53 -8.68 -22.12
C THR A 95 8.49 -7.78 -20.89
N LEU A 96 7.35 -7.81 -20.18
CA LEU A 96 7.21 -7.05 -18.92
C LEU A 96 8.30 -7.44 -17.91
N GLN A 97 8.64 -8.73 -17.83
CA GLN A 97 9.74 -9.21 -17.00
C GLN A 97 11.09 -8.57 -17.35
N ASN A 98 11.47 -8.54 -18.63
CA ASN A 98 12.76 -7.97 -19.05
C ASN A 98 12.79 -6.46 -18.76
N TRP A 99 11.69 -5.76 -19.02
CA TRP A 99 11.55 -4.36 -18.70
C TRP A 99 11.68 -4.11 -17.18
N LEU A 100 11.02 -4.91 -16.34
CA LEU A 100 11.12 -4.83 -14.87
C LEU A 100 12.54 -5.05 -14.37
N ILE A 101 13.26 -6.03 -14.93
CA ILE A 101 14.68 -6.28 -14.59
C ILE A 101 15.52 -5.05 -14.94
N HIS A 102 15.34 -4.50 -16.15
CA HIS A 102 16.10 -3.35 -16.63
C HIS A 102 15.85 -2.10 -15.76
N VAL A 103 14.57 -1.73 -15.55
CA VAL A 103 14.23 -0.55 -14.76
C VAL A 103 14.69 -0.68 -13.30
N SER A 104 14.59 -1.88 -12.72
CA SER A 104 15.10 -2.16 -11.37
C SER A 104 16.62 -2.00 -11.29
N ALA A 105 17.36 -2.55 -12.26
CA ALA A 105 18.82 -2.41 -12.31
C ALA A 105 19.25 -0.93 -12.46
N VAL A 106 18.54 -0.15 -13.27
CA VAL A 106 18.78 1.30 -13.39
C VAL A 106 18.57 1.99 -12.04
N CYS A 107 17.48 1.69 -11.33
CA CYS A 107 17.18 2.30 -10.04
C CYS A 107 18.18 1.91 -8.96
N ILE A 108 18.57 0.64 -8.87
CA ILE A 108 19.57 0.15 -7.89
C ILE A 108 20.86 0.98 -7.95
N ASN A 109 21.28 1.37 -9.15
CA ASN A 109 22.52 2.13 -9.35
C ASN A 109 22.36 3.66 -9.16
N ARG A 110 21.12 4.18 -9.12
CA ARG A 110 20.84 5.62 -9.10
C ARG A 110 20.24 6.13 -7.80
N VAL A 111 19.52 5.29 -7.06
CA VAL A 111 18.87 5.69 -5.81
C VAL A 111 19.93 5.88 -4.73
N ALA A 112 20.05 7.11 -4.25
CA ALA A 112 20.82 7.40 -3.05
C ALA A 112 20.00 6.95 -1.83
N LEU A 113 20.50 5.94 -1.11
CA LEU A 113 19.82 5.43 0.08
C LEU A 113 20.14 6.30 1.30
N PRO A 114 19.13 6.71 2.08
CA PRO A 114 19.37 7.40 3.34
C PRO A 114 20.03 6.44 4.36
N PRO A 115 20.67 6.99 5.42
CA PRO A 115 21.08 6.24 6.58
C PRO A 115 19.92 5.44 7.19
N VAL A 116 20.22 4.30 7.81
CA VAL A 116 19.19 3.39 8.36
C VAL A 116 18.32 4.08 9.41
N GLU A 117 18.90 4.99 10.19
CA GLU A 117 18.24 5.72 11.27
C GLU A 117 17.18 6.70 10.78
N GLN A 118 17.24 7.07 9.49
CA GLN A 118 16.28 7.95 8.82
C GLN A 118 15.19 7.15 8.07
N ILE A 119 15.25 5.82 8.07
CA ILE A 119 14.26 4.99 7.38
C ILE A 119 13.20 4.54 8.38
N HIS A 120 12.02 5.14 8.28
CA HIS A 120 10.84 4.78 9.08
C HIS A 120 9.87 3.85 8.34
N TYR A 121 10.16 3.50 7.08
CA TYR A 121 9.33 2.61 6.28
C TYR A 121 9.26 1.20 6.86
N SER A 122 8.06 0.61 6.81
CA SER A 122 7.83 -0.80 7.06
C SER A 122 7.12 -1.46 5.88
N LEU A 123 7.81 -2.41 5.24
CA LEU A 123 7.28 -3.22 4.14
C LEU A 123 6.04 -4.03 4.54
N GLN A 124 5.92 -4.40 5.81
CA GLN A 124 4.78 -5.15 6.33
C GLN A 124 3.53 -4.29 6.52
N LYS A 125 3.72 -3.02 6.92
CA LYS A 125 2.61 -2.08 7.15
C LYS A 125 2.10 -1.45 5.86
N ALA A 126 3.01 -1.21 4.92
CA ALA A 126 2.66 -0.78 3.58
C ALA A 126 3.49 -1.52 2.54
N SER A 127 2.87 -2.50 1.90
CA SER A 127 3.46 -3.03 0.69
C SER A 127 3.53 -1.93 -0.38
N PRO A 128 4.42 -2.06 -1.38
CA PRO A 128 4.61 -1.01 -2.37
C PRO A 128 3.33 -0.59 -3.13
N PRO A 129 2.39 -1.49 -3.48
CA PRO A 129 1.11 -1.06 -4.04
C PRO A 129 0.32 -0.17 -3.09
N LEU A 130 0.17 -0.56 -1.82
CA LEU A 130 -0.55 0.24 -0.84
C LEU A 130 0.12 1.61 -0.65
N TRP A 131 1.45 1.66 -0.55
CA TRP A 131 2.20 2.92 -0.49
C TRP A 131 1.82 3.83 -1.66
N CYS A 132 1.87 3.33 -2.91
CA CYS A 132 1.63 4.15 -4.10
C CYS A 132 0.23 4.81 -4.08
N TYR A 133 -0.81 4.04 -3.73
CA TYR A 133 -2.17 4.58 -3.68
C TYR A 133 -2.38 5.53 -2.50
N LEU A 134 -1.75 5.27 -1.36
CA LEU A 134 -1.81 6.17 -0.22
C LEU A 134 -1.06 7.48 -0.48
N GLU A 135 0.11 7.44 -1.13
CA GLU A 135 0.87 8.63 -1.52
C GLU A 135 0.03 9.53 -2.46
N GLN A 136 -0.68 8.93 -3.42
CA GLN A 136 -1.62 9.66 -4.27
C GLN A 136 -2.78 10.25 -3.49
N ALA A 137 -3.36 9.48 -2.56
CA ALA A 137 -4.47 9.94 -1.74
C ALA A 137 -4.06 11.12 -0.85
N LEU A 138 -2.89 11.02 -0.19
CA LEU A 138 -2.28 12.11 0.56
C LEU A 138 -2.03 13.33 -0.32
N GLY A 139 -1.60 13.12 -1.56
CA GLY A 139 -1.42 14.16 -2.58
C GLY A 139 -2.68 14.96 -2.89
N ARG A 140 -3.88 14.40 -2.67
CA ARG A 140 -5.18 15.07 -2.88
C ARG A 140 -5.71 15.82 -1.66
N LEU A 141 -5.17 15.55 -0.46
CA LEU A 141 -5.55 16.30 0.74
C LEU A 141 -5.10 17.76 0.66
N HIS A 142 -5.84 18.65 1.33
CA HIS A 142 -5.41 20.04 1.52
C HIS A 142 -4.06 20.06 2.28
N PRO A 143 -3.13 20.99 1.98
CA PRO A 143 -1.79 21.00 2.58
C PRO A 143 -1.80 20.93 4.12
N VAL A 144 -2.67 21.70 4.77
CA VAL A 144 -2.81 21.70 6.24
C VAL A 144 -3.31 20.34 6.76
N GLN A 145 -4.26 19.70 6.09
CA GLN A 145 -4.75 18.37 6.48
C GLN A 145 -3.65 17.32 6.35
N ARG A 146 -2.87 17.38 5.27
CA ARG A 146 -1.71 16.49 5.09
C ARG A 146 -0.69 16.68 6.22
N LEU A 147 -0.37 17.92 6.57
CA LEU A 147 0.54 18.22 7.67
C LEU A 147 0.01 17.67 9.01
N ILE A 148 -1.27 17.89 9.31
CA ILE A 148 -1.94 17.36 10.50
C ILE A 148 -1.87 15.82 10.54
N VAL A 149 -2.15 15.14 9.42
CA VAL A 149 -2.07 13.68 9.32
C VAL A 149 -0.63 13.20 9.53
N LEU A 150 0.37 13.83 8.92
CA LEU A 150 1.79 13.46 9.10
C LEU A 150 2.23 13.63 10.55
N MET A 151 1.85 14.72 11.22
CA MET A 151 2.18 14.92 12.62
C MET A 151 1.55 13.88 13.55
N ALA A 152 0.30 13.51 13.27
CA ALA A 152 -0.41 12.50 14.04
C ALA A 152 0.14 11.08 13.80
N GLN A 153 0.42 10.73 12.54
CA GLN A 153 0.78 9.36 12.16
C GLN A 153 2.28 9.10 12.27
N THR A 154 3.12 9.99 11.77
CA THR A 154 4.59 9.80 11.77
C THR A 154 5.19 10.12 13.13
N PHE A 155 4.76 11.21 13.78
CA PHE A 155 5.35 11.65 15.04
C PHE A 155 4.51 11.32 16.28
N HIS A 156 3.33 10.73 16.11
CA HIS A 156 2.40 10.41 17.21
C HIS A 156 2.05 11.62 18.08
N TRP A 157 2.00 12.82 17.48
CA TRP A 157 1.66 14.01 18.24
C TRP A 157 0.18 13.99 18.62
N SER A 158 -0.10 14.35 19.88
CA SER A 158 -1.47 14.56 20.32
C SER A 158 -2.08 15.79 19.62
N ALA A 159 -3.41 15.83 19.52
CA ALA A 159 -4.12 16.99 18.97
C ALA A 159 -3.74 18.31 19.67
N THR A 160 -3.45 18.28 20.97
CA THR A 160 -2.95 19.43 21.73
C THR A 160 -1.59 19.91 21.22
N ARG A 161 -0.65 18.99 20.99
CA ARG A 161 0.69 19.33 20.48
C ARG A 161 0.62 19.85 19.05
N ILE A 162 -0.22 19.24 18.22
CA ILE A 162 -0.49 19.68 16.85
C ILE A 162 -1.06 21.10 16.83
N ALA A 163 -2.10 21.38 17.64
CA ALA A 163 -2.70 22.71 17.74
C ALA A 163 -1.68 23.78 18.14
N ALA A 164 -0.86 23.49 19.16
CA ALA A 164 0.17 24.42 19.61
C ALA A 164 1.24 24.68 18.54
N TYR A 165 1.63 23.65 17.79
CA TYR A 165 2.58 23.80 16.68
C TYR A 165 1.99 24.66 15.54
N LEU A 166 0.78 24.33 15.08
CA LEU A 166 0.10 25.11 14.04
C LEU A 166 -0.05 26.58 14.43
N GLN A 167 -0.43 26.85 15.69
CA GLN A 167 -0.55 28.21 16.19
C GLN A 167 0.78 28.98 16.14
N ALA A 168 1.90 28.31 16.41
CA ALA A 168 3.24 28.91 16.32
C ALA A 168 3.63 29.22 14.86
N GLU A 169 3.16 28.43 13.90
CA GLU A 169 3.34 28.63 12.46
C GLU A 169 2.31 29.60 11.83
N GLY A 170 1.43 30.19 12.64
CA GLY A 170 0.42 31.17 12.19
C GLY A 170 -0.92 30.58 11.77
N GLU A 171 -1.13 29.28 11.97
CA GLU A 171 -2.38 28.54 11.68
C GLU A 171 -3.19 28.36 12.98
N TYR A 172 -4.32 29.05 13.10
CA TYR A 172 -5.10 29.07 14.33
C TYR A 172 -6.13 27.93 14.37
N PHE A 173 -5.70 26.79 14.91
CA PHE A 173 -6.57 25.65 15.20
C PHE A 173 -6.64 25.37 16.70
N ASN A 174 -7.83 25.15 17.23
CA ASN A 174 -8.01 24.57 18.56
C ASN A 174 -8.01 23.02 18.50
N VAL A 175 -7.92 22.38 19.66
CA VAL A 175 -7.82 20.90 19.76
C VAL A 175 -9.00 20.18 19.11
N GLN A 176 -10.22 20.73 19.21
CA GLN A 176 -11.41 20.14 18.60
C GLN A 176 -11.35 20.25 17.08
N GLU A 177 -10.92 21.38 16.54
CA GLU A 177 -10.75 21.59 15.10
C GLU A 177 -9.67 20.66 14.53
N VAL A 178 -8.56 20.46 15.23
CA VAL A 178 -7.54 19.46 14.84
C VAL A 178 -8.14 18.06 14.73
N ASN A 179 -8.94 17.64 15.73
CA ASN A 179 -9.59 16.33 15.68
C ASN A 179 -10.60 16.21 14.53
N GLN A 180 -11.34 17.27 14.24
CA GLN A 180 -12.25 17.33 13.10
C GLN A 180 -11.49 17.25 11.78
N GLN A 181 -10.35 17.94 11.64
CA GLN A 181 -9.50 17.87 10.46
C GLN A 181 -8.90 16.47 10.28
N LEU A 182 -8.47 15.82 11.35
CA LEU A 182 -8.00 14.43 11.29
C LEU A 182 -9.09 13.48 10.80
N GLN A 183 -10.30 13.58 11.35
CA GLN A 183 -11.41 12.75 10.93
C GLN A 183 -11.79 12.99 9.46
N ALA A 184 -11.89 14.25 9.06
CA ALA A 184 -12.19 14.63 7.68
C ALA A 184 -11.09 14.16 6.72
N ALA A 185 -9.82 14.27 7.11
CA ALA A 185 -8.70 13.81 6.31
C ALA A 185 -8.71 12.28 6.14
N TYR A 186 -8.98 11.51 7.19
CA TYR A 186 -9.09 10.05 7.08
C TYR A 186 -10.24 9.62 6.18
N GLN A 187 -11.41 10.27 6.30
CA GLN A 187 -12.52 10.00 5.41
C GLN A 187 -12.16 10.34 3.95
N ALA A 188 -11.52 11.49 3.71
CA ALA A 188 -11.09 11.87 2.37
C ALA A 188 -10.03 10.91 1.80
N LEU A 189 -9.14 10.37 2.63
CA LEU A 189 -8.18 9.34 2.20
C LEU A 189 -8.89 8.05 1.78
N GLU A 190 -9.85 7.57 2.58
CA GLU A 190 -10.66 6.39 2.25
C GLU A 190 -11.48 6.61 0.96
N GLU A 191 -12.06 7.78 0.76
CA GLU A 191 -12.86 8.09 -0.42
C GLU A 191 -12.03 8.18 -1.71
N VAL A 192 -10.76 8.56 -1.61
CA VAL A 192 -9.86 8.66 -2.77
C VAL A 192 -9.28 7.31 -3.20
N LEU A 193 -9.14 6.37 -2.26
CA LEU A 193 -8.61 5.05 -2.56
C LEU A 193 -9.58 4.27 -3.47
N PRO A 194 -9.08 3.58 -4.52
CA PRO A 194 -9.88 2.65 -5.30
C PRO A 194 -10.59 1.62 -4.42
N ASP A 195 -11.85 1.30 -4.73
CA ASP A 195 -12.66 0.33 -3.98
C ASP A 195 -11.95 -1.01 -3.80
N ASP A 196 -11.25 -1.48 -4.84
CA ASP A 196 -10.53 -2.74 -4.81
C ASP A 196 -9.26 -2.67 -3.95
N ILE A 197 -8.59 -1.53 -3.86
CA ILE A 197 -7.47 -1.32 -2.95
C ILE A 197 -7.94 -1.32 -1.49
N ARG A 198 -9.09 -0.69 -1.20
CA ARG A 198 -9.69 -0.78 0.14
C ARG A 198 -10.03 -2.21 0.51
N GLN A 199 -10.67 -2.96 -0.39
CA GLN A 199 -10.97 -4.37 -0.15
C GLN A 199 -9.71 -5.21 0.09
N ILE A 200 -8.63 -4.98 -0.67
CA ILE A 200 -7.40 -5.75 -0.53
C ILE A 200 -6.68 -5.46 0.79
N TYR A 201 -6.64 -4.20 1.23
CA TYR A 201 -5.73 -3.76 2.31
C TYR A 201 -6.43 -3.29 3.59
N LEU A 202 -7.65 -2.76 3.52
CA LEU A 202 -8.40 -2.23 4.67
C LEU A 202 -9.48 -3.20 5.16
N ASP A 203 -10.11 -3.94 4.25
CA ASP A 203 -11.15 -4.93 4.58
C ASP A 203 -10.70 -6.37 4.26
N PRO A 204 -9.58 -6.87 4.84
CA PRO A 204 -9.10 -8.19 4.49
C PRO A 204 -10.17 -9.25 4.81
N PRO A 205 -10.33 -10.28 3.94
CA PRO A 205 -11.32 -11.32 4.14
C PRO A 205 -11.14 -11.93 5.52
N GLN A 206 -12.22 -11.90 6.32
CA GLN A 206 -12.23 -12.60 7.59
C GLN A 206 -11.93 -14.08 7.31
N PRO A 207 -11.06 -14.75 8.09
CA PRO A 207 -10.90 -16.18 7.96
C PRO A 207 -12.28 -16.82 8.12
N GLU A 208 -12.71 -17.60 7.13
CA GLU A 208 -13.97 -18.34 7.25
C GLU A 208 -13.92 -19.15 8.55
N PRO A 209 -14.99 -19.13 9.37
CA PRO A 209 -15.03 -19.94 10.58
C PRO A 209 -14.84 -21.40 10.16
N ASP A 210 -13.78 -22.00 10.68
CA ASP A 210 -13.42 -23.40 10.47
C ASP A 210 -14.65 -24.29 10.77
N GLN A 211 -15.31 -24.81 9.73
CA GLN A 211 -16.49 -25.67 9.88
C GLN A 211 -16.10 -27.11 10.28
N SER A 212 -15.00 -27.25 11.02
CA SER A 212 -14.40 -28.51 11.45
C SER A 212 -14.68 -28.77 12.94
N GLU A 213 -15.94 -28.68 13.39
CA GLU A 213 -16.33 -29.33 14.65
C GLU A 213 -17.62 -30.16 14.49
N PRO A 214 -17.65 -31.39 15.05
CA PRO A 214 -18.76 -32.31 14.85
C PRO A 214 -19.98 -31.88 15.67
N ILE A 215 -21.14 -31.92 15.02
CA ILE A 215 -22.45 -31.67 15.62
C ILE A 215 -22.70 -32.72 16.72
N THR A 216 -22.63 -32.31 17.98
CA THR A 216 -23.34 -32.97 19.07
C THR A 216 -23.95 -31.95 20.02
N SER A 217 -25.24 -31.68 19.77
CA SER A 217 -26.35 -31.50 20.72
C SER A 217 -26.10 -30.74 22.03
N THR A 218 -26.70 -29.54 22.13
CA THR A 218 -27.49 -29.14 23.32
C THR A 218 -28.58 -28.14 22.94
N LEU A 219 -29.82 -28.50 23.28
CA LEU A 219 -30.97 -27.60 23.39
C LEU A 219 -30.81 -26.67 24.62
N ASN A 220 -31.42 -25.48 24.51
CA ASN A 220 -31.74 -24.45 25.53
C ASN A 220 -30.76 -23.27 25.69
N ALA A 221 -31.17 -22.07 25.23
CA ALA A 221 -31.60 -20.94 26.08
C ALA A 221 -31.76 -19.63 25.28
N SER A 222 -32.82 -18.88 25.62
CA SER A 222 -33.27 -17.50 25.35
C SER A 222 -32.53 -16.53 24.40
N PRO A 223 -33.28 -15.63 23.72
CA PRO A 223 -32.73 -14.55 22.90
C PRO A 223 -32.55 -13.28 23.74
N ASP A 224 -31.33 -12.94 24.10
CA ASP A 224 -30.98 -11.55 24.44
C ASP A 224 -29.47 -11.37 24.46
N ASN A 225 -29.01 -10.23 23.90
CA ASN A 225 -27.63 -9.77 23.71
C ASN A 225 -26.80 -10.45 22.61
N ALA A 226 -26.99 -9.98 21.38
CA ALA A 226 -25.90 -9.92 20.40
C ALA A 226 -25.12 -8.60 20.63
N PRO A 227 -23.82 -8.61 20.97
CA PRO A 227 -23.00 -7.43 20.79
C PRO A 227 -22.86 -7.19 19.29
N ILE A 228 -23.16 -5.97 18.85
CA ILE A 228 -22.90 -5.51 17.49
C ILE A 228 -21.38 -5.46 17.32
N THR A 229 -20.79 -6.56 16.85
CA THR A 229 -19.39 -6.61 16.46
C THR A 229 -19.24 -5.80 15.18
N THR A 230 -18.76 -4.56 15.33
CA THR A 230 -18.33 -3.74 14.19
C THR A 230 -16.82 -3.91 14.07
N PRO A 231 -16.28 -4.57 13.05
CA PRO A 231 -14.89 -4.36 12.67
C PRO A 231 -14.91 -3.44 11.44
N ALA A 232 -15.11 -2.14 11.66
CA ALA A 232 -14.72 -1.15 10.67
C ALA A 232 -13.23 -0.89 10.93
N PHE A 233 -12.36 -1.57 10.19
CA PHE A 233 -10.93 -1.31 10.22
C PHE A 233 -10.73 0.13 9.71
N SER A 234 -10.26 1.03 10.58
CA SER A 234 -10.13 2.45 10.29
C SER A 234 -8.67 2.77 9.97
N PHE A 235 -8.41 3.79 9.15
CA PHE A 235 -7.07 4.37 8.99
C PHE A 235 -6.33 4.68 10.31
N LYS A 236 -7.05 4.78 11.43
CA LYS A 236 -6.49 4.83 12.80
C LYS A 236 -5.61 3.63 13.16
N SER A 237 -5.74 2.50 12.48
CA SER A 237 -4.99 1.27 12.72
C SER A 237 -3.70 1.16 11.89
N LEU A 238 -3.48 2.08 10.94
CA LEU A 238 -2.24 2.14 10.15
C LEU A 238 -1.18 2.95 10.91
N GLU A 239 -0.31 2.26 11.65
CA GLU A 239 0.94 2.84 12.17
C GLU A 239 1.84 3.32 11.01
N PRO A 240 2.74 4.31 11.23
CA PRO A 240 3.24 5.18 10.15
C PRO A 240 3.91 4.45 8.99
N ILE A 241 3.59 4.95 7.80
CA ILE A 241 4.06 4.44 6.51
C ILE A 241 4.91 5.49 5.75
N PHE A 242 4.87 6.78 6.11
CA PHE A 242 5.38 7.86 5.25
C PHE A 242 6.56 8.66 5.83
N GLU A 243 7.66 8.66 5.06
CA GLU A 243 8.55 9.80 4.73
C GLU A 243 9.01 9.68 3.27
#